data_AF-A0A1X0R172-F1
#
_entry.id   AF-A0A1X0R172-F1
#
_cell.length_a   1.000
_cell.length_b   1.000
_cell.length_c   1.000
_cell.angle_alpha   90.00
_cell.angle_beta   90.00
_cell.angle_gamma   90.00
#
_symmetry.space_group_name_H-M   'P 1'
#
loop_
_entity.id
_entity.type
_entity.pdbx_description
1 polymer ?
#
loop_
_entity_poly.entity_id
_entity_poly.type
_entity_poly.pdbx_seq_one_letter_code
_entity_poly.pdbx_strand_id
1 'polypeptide(L)'
;MLPGFECLHFANCSQYDGKCSCPPGFGGDDCRQPLCGALSDGNSRLPRQNNHCDCPEGWEGINCNVCKTDSVCDPLVPTGQNGTCYRGGLTVFENYQMCNVTNRNILKQLNGQIPQVTFSCNKHKETCDFQFWVDEIESFYCHLDTCEFDQSYDYGKNTTKYACKNINCKCIKDEFLCGKDGSIDLTDMLKEEIKGPASFTCNGPSCAFSEPAMDDLILMVFGDESIFLNCNSGECLHYTMVPG
;
A
#
# COMPACT_ATOMS: atom_id res chain seq x y z
N MET A 1 -25.06 -7.89 13.15
CA MET A 1 -24.53 -7.24 11.93
C MET A 1 -25.68 -7.07 10.96
N LEU A 2 -25.93 -5.86 10.46
CA LEU A 2 -26.79 -5.70 9.30
C LEU A 2 -26.06 -6.34 8.11
N PRO A 3 -26.71 -7.22 7.32
CA PRO A 3 -26.12 -7.71 6.08
C PRO A 3 -25.80 -6.50 5.19
N GLY A 4 -24.52 -6.25 4.89
CA GLY A 4 -24.08 -5.20 3.97
C GLY A 4 -23.24 -4.06 4.56
N PHE A 5 -22.89 -4.08 5.86
CA PHE A 5 -21.91 -3.12 6.41
C PHE A 5 -20.62 -3.86 6.77
N GLU A 6 -19.59 -3.72 5.94
CA GLU A 6 -18.28 -4.34 6.10
C GLU A 6 -17.21 -3.25 6.06
N CYS A 7 -16.29 -3.27 7.01
CA CYS A 7 -15.14 -2.37 7.01
C CYS A 7 -14.16 -2.79 5.91
N LEU A 8 -13.80 -1.85 5.04
CA LEU A 8 -12.77 -2.04 4.03
C LEU A 8 -11.37 -2.06 4.66
N HIS A 9 -10.37 -2.45 3.86
CA HIS A 9 -8.97 -2.56 4.26
C HIS A 9 -8.74 -3.46 5.49
N PHE A 10 -9.63 -4.44 5.67
CA PHE A 10 -9.60 -5.36 6.81
C PHE A 10 -9.59 -4.64 8.17
N ALA A 11 -10.13 -3.41 8.20
CA ALA A 11 -10.21 -2.60 9.39
C ALA A 11 -11.06 -3.26 10.47
N ASN A 12 -10.63 -3.13 11.72
CA ASN A 12 -11.37 -3.72 12.84
C ASN A 12 -12.68 -2.96 13.06
N CYS A 13 -13.79 -3.69 13.15
CA CYS A 13 -15.09 -3.15 13.50
C CYS A 13 -15.28 -3.21 15.02
N SER A 14 -15.41 -2.06 15.65
CA SER A 14 -15.68 -1.98 17.09
C SER A 14 -17.07 -2.56 17.39
N GLN A 15 -17.11 -3.58 18.25
CA GLN A 15 -18.36 -4.21 18.67
C GLN A 15 -19.22 -3.31 19.57
N TYR A 16 -18.66 -2.23 20.10
CA TYR A 16 -19.33 -1.34 21.05
C TYR A 16 -20.18 -0.26 20.35
N ASP A 17 -19.65 0.33 19.28
CA ASP A 17 -20.29 1.44 18.56
C ASP A 17 -20.50 1.16 17.07
N GLY A 18 -20.04 0.00 16.58
CA GLY A 18 -20.19 -0.42 15.18
C GLY A 18 -19.29 0.34 14.20
N LYS A 19 -18.32 1.13 14.69
CA LYS A 19 -17.45 1.94 13.84
C LYS A 19 -16.21 1.18 13.39
N CYS A 20 -15.77 1.45 12.17
CA CYS A 20 -14.54 0.92 11.62
C CYS A 20 -13.33 1.73 12.09
N SER A 21 -12.27 1.05 12.53
CA SER A 21 -10.98 1.66 12.84
C SER A 21 -10.11 1.72 11.59
N CYS A 22 -10.26 2.78 10.81
CA CYS A 22 -9.63 2.88 9.50
C CYS A 22 -8.11 3.01 9.54
N PRO A 23 -7.39 2.42 8.57
CA PRO A 23 -5.96 2.58 8.46
C PRO A 23 -5.57 4.00 8.02
N PRO A 24 -4.31 4.42 8.21
CA PRO A 24 -3.85 5.74 7.81
C PRO A 24 -4.10 6.05 6.33
N GLY A 25 -4.71 7.20 6.07
CA GLY A 25 -5.09 7.61 4.73
C GLY A 25 -6.51 7.21 4.31
N PHE A 26 -7.27 6.54 5.18
CA PHE A 26 -8.65 6.14 4.94
C PHE A 26 -9.57 6.57 6.08
N GLY A 27 -10.84 6.81 5.74
CA GLY A 27 -11.88 7.23 6.68
C GLY A 27 -13.28 6.98 6.13
N GLY A 28 -14.27 7.65 6.74
CA GLY A 28 -15.68 7.32 6.54
C GLY A 28 -16.11 6.17 7.44
N ASP A 29 -17.41 5.84 7.41
CA ASP A 29 -17.96 4.83 8.32
C ASP A 29 -17.46 3.42 7.99
N ASP A 30 -17.13 3.14 6.72
CA ASP A 30 -16.70 1.85 6.17
C ASP A 30 -15.22 1.80 5.77
N CYS A 31 -14.46 2.87 6.01
CA CYS A 31 -13.08 3.06 5.57
C CYS A 31 -12.85 3.16 4.06
N ARG A 32 -13.88 3.32 3.23
CA ARG A 32 -13.72 3.46 1.77
C ARG A 32 -13.13 4.82 1.36
N GLN A 33 -13.29 5.85 2.19
CA GLN A 33 -13.02 7.22 1.75
C GLN A 33 -11.52 7.55 1.90
N PRO A 34 -10.79 7.85 0.80
CA PRO A 34 -9.41 8.29 0.92
C PRO A 34 -9.34 9.66 1.59
N LEU A 35 -8.37 9.83 2.49
CA LEU A 35 -8.09 11.06 3.21
C LEU A 35 -6.81 11.72 2.70
N CYS A 36 -6.78 13.04 2.70
CA CYS A 36 -5.59 13.85 2.45
C CYS A 36 -5.07 14.47 3.75
N GLY A 37 -3.96 15.22 3.67
CA GLY A 37 -3.26 15.78 4.84
C GLY A 37 -2.06 14.93 5.24
N ALA A 38 -1.24 15.46 6.14
CA ALA A 38 -0.01 14.82 6.58
C ALA A 38 -0.34 13.60 7.45
N LEU A 39 0.53 12.59 7.45
CA LEU A 39 0.38 11.45 8.36
C LEU A 39 0.35 11.90 9.84
N SER A 40 1.11 12.95 10.18
CA SER A 40 1.14 13.58 11.50
C SER A 40 -0.19 14.20 11.95
N ASP A 41 -1.10 14.48 11.02
CA ASP A 41 -2.43 15.03 11.35
C ASP A 41 -3.36 13.97 11.97
N GLY A 42 -3.00 12.68 11.82
CA GLY A 42 -3.72 11.54 12.40
C GLY A 42 -5.21 11.57 12.04
N ASN A 43 -6.07 11.60 13.07
CA ASN A 43 -7.53 11.62 12.90
C ASN A 43 -8.09 12.96 12.40
N SER A 44 -7.26 14.01 12.31
CA SER A 44 -7.69 15.33 11.79
C SER A 44 -7.65 15.40 10.27
N ARG A 45 -7.17 14.35 9.62
CA ARG A 45 -7.10 14.24 8.17
C ARG A 45 -8.49 14.30 7.54
N LEU A 46 -8.60 15.11 6.50
CA LEU A 46 -9.86 15.38 5.85
C LEU A 46 -10.06 14.49 4.64
N PRO A 47 -11.31 14.14 4.30
CA PRO A 47 -11.59 13.43 3.07
C PRO A 47 -11.10 14.14 1.82
N ARG A 48 -10.61 13.34 0.86
CA ARG A 48 -10.18 13.82 -0.45
C ARG A 48 -11.35 14.48 -1.17
N GLN A 49 -11.18 15.75 -1.55
CA GLN A 49 -12.22 16.55 -2.18
C GLN A 49 -12.22 16.43 -3.72
N ASN A 50 -11.05 16.14 -4.30
CA ASN A 50 -10.84 16.05 -5.76
C ASN A 50 -10.50 14.61 -6.16
N ASN A 51 -10.05 14.42 -7.41
CA ASN A 51 -9.56 13.12 -7.88
C ASN A 51 -8.17 12.76 -7.32
N HIS A 52 -7.45 13.71 -6.72
CA HIS A 52 -6.13 13.52 -6.12
C HIS A 52 -5.98 14.33 -4.84
N CYS A 53 -4.97 13.98 -4.03
CA CYS A 53 -4.60 14.76 -2.86
C CYS A 53 -3.50 15.79 -3.18
N ASP A 54 -3.74 17.04 -2.79
CA ASP A 54 -2.70 18.06 -2.70
C ASP A 54 -1.94 17.88 -1.37
N CYS A 55 -0.88 17.06 -1.39
CA CYS A 55 -0.15 16.75 -0.17
C CYS A 55 0.55 17.98 0.43
N PRO A 56 0.53 18.14 1.76
CA PRO A 56 1.32 19.16 2.42
C PRO A 56 2.80 19.04 2.07
N GLU A 57 3.53 20.15 2.16
CA GLU A 57 4.98 20.14 1.93
C GLU A 57 5.66 19.09 2.81
N GLY A 58 6.56 18.30 2.20
CA GLY A 58 7.23 17.20 2.87
C GLY A 58 6.49 15.86 2.86
N TRP A 59 5.31 15.76 2.24
CA TRP A 59 4.54 14.52 2.06
C TRP A 59 4.23 14.22 0.59
N GLU A 60 4.04 12.94 0.26
CA GLU A 60 3.62 12.45 -1.06
C GLU A 60 2.85 11.11 -1.00
N GLY A 61 2.41 10.66 -2.18
CA GLY A 61 1.59 9.46 -2.37
C GLY A 61 0.11 9.80 -2.51
N ILE A 62 -0.69 8.84 -2.99
CA ILE A 62 -2.14 9.00 -3.23
C ILE A 62 -2.86 9.53 -1.99
N ASN A 63 -2.50 8.98 -0.82
CA ASN A 63 -3.02 9.41 0.46
C ASN A 63 -1.96 10.16 1.28
N CYS A 64 -0.96 10.83 0.71
CA CYS A 64 0.00 11.65 1.47
C CYS A 64 0.66 10.97 2.69
N ASN A 65 0.82 9.63 2.63
CA ASN A 65 1.35 8.83 3.73
C ASN A 65 2.89 8.75 3.72
N VAL A 66 3.53 9.10 2.60
CA VAL A 66 4.97 8.94 2.41
C VAL A 66 5.67 10.25 2.74
N CYS A 67 6.54 10.24 3.75
CA CYS A 67 7.37 11.41 4.05
C CYS A 67 8.40 11.66 2.94
N LYS A 68 8.80 12.91 2.77
CA LYS A 68 9.85 13.35 1.82
C LYS A 68 11.02 14.03 2.51
N THR A 69 10.76 14.67 3.65
CA THR A 69 11.71 15.53 4.35
C THR A 69 11.73 15.21 5.84
N ASP A 70 12.89 15.32 6.47
CA ASP A 70 13.08 14.95 7.87
C ASP A 70 12.19 15.75 8.85
N SER A 71 12.01 17.04 8.60
CA SER A 71 11.25 17.95 9.47
C SER A 71 9.79 17.55 9.69
N VAL A 72 9.17 16.81 8.76
CA VAL A 72 7.78 16.36 8.95
C VAL A 72 7.66 15.15 9.88
N CYS A 73 8.78 14.52 10.22
CA CYS A 73 8.83 13.34 11.07
C CYS A 73 8.98 13.66 12.57
N ASP A 74 9.33 14.90 12.93
CA ASP A 74 9.47 15.32 14.32
C ASP A 74 8.23 14.96 15.18
N PRO A 75 6.98 15.24 14.75
CA PRO A 75 5.79 14.92 15.54
C PRO A 75 5.49 13.41 15.64
N LEU A 76 6.11 12.60 14.78
CA LEU A 76 5.85 11.17 14.64
C LEU A 76 6.88 10.30 15.37
N VAL A 77 7.91 10.91 15.95
CA VAL A 77 8.91 10.19 16.75
C VAL A 77 8.67 10.41 18.25
N PRO A 78 9.08 9.46 19.12
CA PRO A 78 8.76 9.52 20.56
C PRO A 78 9.21 10.81 21.28
N THR A 79 10.30 11.42 20.79
CA THR A 79 10.89 12.64 21.35
C THR A 79 10.19 13.92 20.88
N GLY A 80 9.37 13.86 19.84
CA GLY A 80 8.80 15.05 19.19
C GLY A 80 9.81 15.90 18.41
N GLN A 81 11.05 15.41 18.23
CA GLN A 81 12.17 16.13 17.61
C GLN A 81 13.25 15.17 17.09
N ASN A 82 14.07 15.64 16.14
CA ASN A 82 15.11 14.85 15.45
C ASN A 82 14.54 13.63 14.72
N GLY A 83 13.37 13.82 14.12
CA GLY A 83 12.80 12.88 13.16
C GLY A 83 13.60 12.89 11.86
N THR A 84 13.71 11.72 11.26
CA THR A 84 14.34 11.48 9.96
C THR A 84 13.33 10.74 9.10
N CYS A 85 13.15 11.21 7.87
CA CYS A 85 12.38 10.50 6.88
C CYS A 85 13.27 9.42 6.25
N TYR A 86 13.22 8.22 6.83
CA TYR A 86 13.97 7.09 6.33
C TYR A 86 13.36 6.58 5.02
N ARG A 87 14.16 6.58 3.94
CA ARG A 87 13.73 6.18 2.58
C ARG A 87 14.36 4.88 2.09
N GLY A 88 14.98 4.12 2.99
CA GLY A 88 15.77 2.93 2.66
C GLY A 88 14.95 1.65 2.41
N GLY A 89 13.63 1.75 2.40
CA GLY A 89 12.75 0.62 2.11
C GLY A 89 12.47 -0.25 3.32
N LEU A 90 13.49 -0.75 4.04
CA LEU A 90 13.32 -1.72 5.15
C LEU A 90 12.37 -1.22 6.26
N THR A 91 11.35 -1.99 6.60
CA THR A 91 10.44 -1.65 7.72
C THR A 91 11.14 -1.76 9.07
N VAL A 92 11.21 -0.64 9.80
CA VAL A 92 11.76 -0.60 11.17
C VAL A 92 10.65 -0.71 12.22
N PHE A 93 9.56 0.01 12.02
CA PHE A 93 8.33 0.01 12.82
C PHE A 93 7.11 0.00 11.91
N GLU A 94 6.94 1.02 11.06
CA GLU A 94 5.83 1.17 10.13
C GLU A 94 6.25 2.01 8.93
N ASN A 95 6.30 1.40 7.74
CA ASN A 95 6.71 2.08 6.52
C ASN A 95 5.55 2.23 5.54
N TYR A 96 5.64 3.25 4.69
CA TYR A 96 4.70 3.50 3.61
C TYR A 96 5.47 3.63 2.29
N GLN A 97 4.94 3.03 1.24
CA GLN A 97 5.51 3.06 -0.09
C GLN A 97 4.45 3.42 -1.11
N MET A 98 4.89 4.22 -2.08
CA MET A 98 4.12 4.61 -3.25
C MET A 98 4.87 4.15 -4.49
N CYS A 99 4.20 3.37 -5.33
CA CYS A 99 4.79 2.71 -6.48
C CYS A 99 4.01 2.99 -7.75
N ASN A 100 4.73 3.25 -8.85
CA ASN A 100 4.13 3.22 -10.18
C ASN A 100 4.32 1.82 -10.77
N VAL A 101 3.28 1.27 -11.42
CA VAL A 101 3.40 0.01 -12.16
C VAL A 101 4.12 0.27 -13.47
N THR A 102 5.10 -0.58 -13.79
CA THR A 102 6.04 -0.39 -14.92
C THR A 102 5.92 -1.46 -16.00
N ASN A 103 5.09 -2.48 -15.78
CA ASN A 103 4.78 -3.53 -16.76
C ASN A 103 4.25 -2.95 -18.07
N ARG A 104 4.94 -3.24 -19.17
CA ARG A 104 4.62 -2.64 -20.48
C ARG A 104 3.25 -3.09 -20.99
N ASN A 105 2.83 -4.32 -20.74
CA ASN A 105 1.56 -4.81 -21.26
C ASN A 105 0.38 -4.30 -20.43
N ILE A 106 0.52 -4.26 -19.10
CA ILE A 106 -0.46 -3.60 -18.20
C ILE A 106 -0.68 -2.14 -18.63
N LEU A 107 0.40 -1.37 -18.81
CA LEU A 107 0.30 0.03 -19.24
C LEU A 107 -0.39 0.21 -20.60
N LYS A 108 -0.18 -0.73 -21.54
CA LYS A 108 -0.86 -0.70 -22.85
C LYS A 108 -2.36 -0.98 -22.73
N GLN A 109 -2.75 -1.95 -21.91
CA GLN A 109 -4.17 -2.30 -21.74
C GLN A 109 -4.96 -1.18 -21.05
N LEU A 110 -4.30 -0.41 -20.18
CA LEU A 110 -4.88 0.72 -19.48
C LEU A 110 -5.08 1.97 -20.36
N ASN A 111 -4.61 1.96 -21.62
CA ASN A 111 -4.88 2.99 -22.62
C ASN A 111 -4.72 4.44 -22.13
N GLY A 112 -3.67 4.71 -21.35
CA GLY A 112 -3.34 6.03 -20.81
C GLY A 112 -3.80 6.28 -19.36
N GLN A 113 -4.57 5.38 -18.76
CA GLN A 113 -4.81 5.40 -17.32
C GLN A 113 -3.54 5.03 -16.55
N ILE A 114 -3.39 5.56 -15.33
CA ILE A 114 -2.17 5.43 -14.52
C ILE A 114 -2.37 4.36 -13.45
N PRO A 115 -1.75 3.17 -13.59
CA PRO A 115 -1.74 2.14 -12.54
C PRO A 115 -0.69 2.42 -11.48
N GLN A 116 -1.10 2.37 -10.22
CA GLN A 116 -0.23 2.61 -9.08
C GLN A 116 -0.53 1.62 -7.96
N VAL A 117 0.44 1.45 -7.07
CA VAL A 117 0.33 0.60 -5.90
C VAL A 117 0.75 1.40 -4.68
N THR A 118 -0.02 1.30 -3.60
CA THR A 118 0.46 1.66 -2.27
C THR A 118 0.78 0.38 -1.51
N PHE A 119 1.85 0.42 -0.73
CA PHE A 119 2.27 -0.72 0.10
C PHE A 119 2.72 -0.20 1.46
N SER A 120 2.10 -0.67 2.53
CA SER A 120 2.45 -0.28 3.90
C SER A 120 2.68 -1.51 4.75
N CYS A 121 3.68 -1.50 5.62
CA CYS A 121 3.95 -2.61 6.51
C CYS A 121 4.21 -2.16 7.93
N ASN A 122 3.81 -2.99 8.90
CA ASN A 122 4.07 -2.78 10.31
C ASN A 122 4.86 -3.97 10.86
N LYS A 123 6.08 -3.68 11.37
CA LYS A 123 7.00 -4.70 11.87
C LYS A 123 6.49 -5.40 13.13
N HIS A 124 5.86 -4.65 14.03
CA HIS A 124 5.39 -5.21 15.31
C HIS A 124 4.19 -6.14 15.12
N LYS A 125 3.32 -5.82 14.16
CA LYS A 125 2.15 -6.64 13.81
C LYS A 125 2.49 -7.78 12.84
N GLU A 126 3.66 -7.75 12.22
CA GLU A 126 4.05 -8.67 11.14
C GLU A 126 3.04 -8.66 9.98
N THR A 127 2.49 -7.49 9.65
CA THR A 127 1.48 -7.30 8.62
C THR A 127 1.92 -6.31 7.55
N CYS A 128 1.42 -6.50 6.34
CA CYS A 128 1.47 -5.51 5.27
C CYS A 128 0.10 -5.34 4.63
N ASP A 129 -0.12 -4.20 4.00
CA ASP A 129 -1.30 -3.90 3.21
C ASP A 129 -0.85 -3.44 1.82
N PHE A 130 -1.49 -4.01 0.80
CA PHE A 130 -1.26 -3.72 -0.61
C PHE A 130 -2.56 -3.17 -1.19
N GLN A 131 -2.49 -2.06 -1.93
CA GLN A 131 -3.65 -1.54 -2.65
C GLN A 131 -3.26 -1.22 -4.09
N PHE A 132 -4.13 -1.59 -5.03
CA PHE A 132 -3.96 -1.28 -6.45
C PHE A 132 -4.92 -0.17 -6.85
N TRP A 133 -4.39 0.81 -7.59
CA TRP A 133 -5.09 2.03 -7.97
C TRP A 133 -5.00 2.24 -9.48
N VAL A 134 -6.07 2.76 -10.06
CA VAL A 134 -6.07 3.29 -11.43
C VAL A 134 -6.59 4.71 -11.41
N ASP A 135 -5.78 5.66 -11.88
CA ASP A 135 -6.07 7.10 -11.82
C ASP A 135 -6.45 7.56 -10.40
N GLU A 136 -5.73 7.02 -9.40
CA GLU A 136 -5.95 7.25 -7.97
C GLU A 136 -7.35 6.81 -7.44
N ILE A 137 -8.03 5.95 -8.17
CA ILE A 137 -9.24 5.23 -7.71
C ILE A 137 -8.83 3.80 -7.38
N GLU A 138 -9.12 3.38 -6.16
CA GLU A 138 -8.74 2.05 -5.67
C GLU A 138 -9.58 0.97 -6.34
N SER A 139 -8.92 -0.04 -6.90
CA SER A 139 -9.56 -1.20 -7.50
C SER A 139 -9.77 -2.31 -6.48
N PHE A 140 -8.68 -2.70 -5.82
CA PHE A 140 -8.68 -3.79 -4.85
C PHE A 140 -7.57 -3.58 -3.83
N TYR A 141 -7.74 -4.24 -2.69
CA TYR A 141 -6.78 -4.21 -1.60
C TYR A 141 -6.55 -5.61 -1.05
N CYS A 142 -5.37 -5.82 -0.51
CA CYS A 142 -4.95 -7.07 0.10
C CYS A 142 -4.32 -6.80 1.45
N HIS A 143 -4.62 -7.67 2.41
CA HIS A 143 -3.95 -7.74 3.70
C HIS A 143 -3.04 -8.95 3.73
N LEU A 144 -1.81 -8.76 4.19
CA LEU A 144 -0.78 -9.77 4.31
C LEU A 144 -0.38 -9.91 5.77
N ASP A 145 -0.13 -11.13 6.21
CA ASP A 145 0.28 -11.43 7.59
C ASP A 145 1.43 -12.45 7.66
N THR A 146 1.97 -12.58 8.86
CA THR A 146 3.16 -13.38 9.15
C THR A 146 4.33 -12.96 8.24
N CYS A 147 4.54 -11.64 8.17
CA CYS A 147 5.53 -11.01 7.33
C CYS A 147 6.90 -10.92 7.99
N GLU A 148 7.94 -11.32 7.25
CA GLU A 148 9.35 -11.17 7.58
C GLU A 148 9.99 -10.09 6.69
N PHE A 149 10.83 -9.24 7.30
CA PHE A 149 11.46 -8.09 6.66
C PHE A 149 12.98 -8.25 6.72
N ASP A 150 13.62 -8.34 5.55
CA ASP A 150 15.06 -8.55 5.42
C ASP A 150 15.70 -7.49 4.50
N GLN A 151 16.97 -7.21 4.75
CA GLN A 151 17.78 -6.34 3.91
C GLN A 151 19.17 -6.94 3.74
N SER A 152 19.58 -7.05 2.47
CA SER A 152 20.91 -7.55 2.10
C SER A 152 21.70 -6.49 1.35
N TYR A 153 22.99 -6.45 1.66
CA TYR A 153 23.95 -5.52 1.08
C TYR A 153 24.93 -6.31 0.22
N ASP A 154 24.81 -6.18 -1.09
CA ASP A 154 25.78 -6.71 -2.04
C ASP A 154 26.54 -5.54 -2.69
N TYR A 155 27.64 -5.84 -3.40
CA TYR A 155 28.53 -4.83 -3.98
C TYR A 155 27.76 -3.91 -4.95
N GLY A 156 27.39 -2.73 -4.47
CA GLY A 156 26.64 -1.71 -5.22
C GLY A 156 25.12 -1.93 -5.30
N LYS A 157 24.55 -2.86 -4.52
CA LYS A 157 23.10 -3.12 -4.49
C LYS A 157 22.61 -3.29 -3.06
N ASN A 158 21.65 -2.45 -2.67
CA ASN A 158 20.86 -2.66 -1.46
C ASN A 158 19.54 -3.30 -1.87
N THR A 159 19.32 -4.53 -1.42
CA THR A 159 18.12 -5.30 -1.71
C THR A 159 17.30 -5.44 -0.44
N THR A 160 16.06 -4.95 -0.48
CA THR A 160 15.09 -5.16 0.61
C THR A 160 14.09 -6.23 0.18
N LYS A 161 13.81 -7.18 1.07
CA LYS A 161 12.90 -8.30 0.81
C LYS A 161 11.86 -8.41 1.92
N TYR A 162 10.64 -8.62 1.49
CA TYR A 162 9.46 -8.84 2.32
C TYR A 162 8.92 -10.21 1.95
N ALA A 163 8.65 -11.05 2.93
CA ALA A 163 8.06 -12.35 2.72
C ALA A 163 6.90 -12.54 3.70
N CYS A 164 5.67 -12.64 3.19
CA CYS A 164 4.47 -12.86 3.99
C CYS A 164 3.89 -14.22 3.66
N LYS A 165 3.51 -14.99 4.69
CA LYS A 165 3.01 -16.36 4.48
C LYS A 165 1.61 -16.37 3.90
N ASN A 166 0.78 -15.42 4.33
CA ASN A 166 -0.63 -15.36 3.96
C ASN A 166 -0.93 -14.01 3.30
N ILE A 167 -1.89 -14.04 2.38
CA ILE A 167 -2.49 -12.86 1.76
C ILE A 167 -3.99 -13.08 1.61
N ASN A 168 -4.77 -12.03 1.79
CA ASN A 168 -6.21 -12.02 1.59
C ASN A 168 -6.59 -10.75 0.84
N CYS A 169 -7.17 -10.88 -0.35
CA CYS A 169 -7.54 -9.76 -1.21
C CYS A 169 -9.06 -9.60 -1.32
N LYS A 170 -9.50 -8.36 -1.50
CA LYS A 170 -10.89 -8.00 -1.78
C LYS A 170 -10.96 -6.96 -2.88
N CYS A 171 -11.90 -7.18 -3.79
CA CYS A 171 -12.27 -6.22 -4.84
C CYS A 171 -13.19 -5.14 -4.28
N ILE A 172 -13.03 -3.90 -4.77
CA ILE A 172 -14.01 -2.83 -4.59
C ILE A 172 -14.99 -2.92 -5.75
N LYS A 173 -16.25 -3.19 -5.42
CA LYS A 173 -17.31 -3.43 -6.39
C LYS A 173 -17.46 -2.26 -7.36
N ASP A 174 -17.63 -2.61 -8.64
CA ASP A 174 -17.85 -1.70 -9.78
C ASP A 174 -16.62 -0.85 -10.16
N GLU A 175 -15.45 -1.13 -9.58
CA GLU A 175 -14.17 -0.48 -9.93
C GLU A 175 -13.40 -1.26 -11.01
N PHE A 176 -12.35 -0.65 -11.55
CA PHE A 176 -11.52 -1.29 -12.56
C PHE A 176 -10.93 -2.61 -12.03
N LEU A 177 -10.87 -3.67 -12.84
CA LEU A 177 -10.56 -5.05 -12.44
C LEU A 177 -11.57 -5.73 -11.48
N CYS A 178 -12.65 -5.06 -11.09
CA CYS A 178 -13.58 -5.51 -10.07
C CYS A 178 -15.06 -5.28 -10.48
N GLY A 179 -15.35 -5.55 -11.75
CA GLY A 179 -16.71 -5.53 -12.30
C GLY A 179 -17.12 -4.26 -13.04
N LYS A 180 -16.22 -3.29 -13.23
CA LYS A 180 -16.48 -2.14 -14.11
C LYS A 180 -16.64 -2.58 -15.57
N ASP A 181 -17.68 -2.08 -16.24
CA ASP A 181 -17.95 -2.37 -17.65
C ASP A 181 -16.72 -2.10 -18.54
N GLY A 182 -16.36 -3.10 -19.36
CA GLY A 182 -15.19 -3.03 -20.24
C GLY A 182 -13.85 -3.35 -19.56
N SER A 183 -13.87 -3.71 -18.27
CA SER A 183 -12.74 -4.27 -17.54
C SER A 183 -12.96 -5.77 -17.27
N ILE A 184 -11.87 -6.48 -16.96
CA ILE A 184 -11.96 -7.86 -16.46
C ILE A 184 -12.45 -7.81 -15.02
N ASP A 185 -13.14 -8.83 -14.54
CA ASP A 185 -13.53 -8.94 -13.13
C ASP A 185 -12.69 -10.03 -12.45
N LEU A 186 -11.88 -9.62 -11.48
CA LEU A 186 -10.99 -10.48 -10.71
C LEU A 186 -11.58 -10.86 -9.34
N THR A 187 -12.82 -10.45 -9.03
CA THR A 187 -13.40 -10.56 -7.68
C THR A 187 -13.30 -11.97 -7.10
N ASP A 188 -13.72 -13.00 -7.85
CA ASP A 188 -13.68 -14.38 -7.39
C ASP A 188 -12.26 -14.89 -7.23
N MET A 189 -11.37 -14.52 -8.14
CA MET A 189 -9.96 -14.94 -8.13
C MET A 189 -9.20 -14.34 -6.95
N LEU A 190 -9.30 -13.01 -6.75
CA LEU A 190 -8.71 -12.32 -5.60
C LEU A 190 -9.16 -12.95 -4.28
N LYS A 191 -10.42 -13.38 -4.22
CA LYS A 191 -11.03 -13.91 -3.01
C LYS A 191 -10.70 -15.38 -2.75
N GLU A 192 -10.65 -16.23 -3.78
CA GLU A 192 -10.56 -17.69 -3.62
C GLU A 192 -9.16 -18.24 -3.94
N GLU A 193 -8.41 -17.64 -4.87
CA GLU A 193 -7.15 -18.22 -5.38
C GLU A 193 -5.90 -17.56 -4.78
N ILE A 194 -5.95 -16.25 -4.51
CA ILE A 194 -4.81 -15.51 -3.97
C ILE A 194 -4.71 -15.74 -2.46
N LYS A 195 -3.81 -16.63 -2.06
CA LYS A 195 -3.65 -17.09 -0.66
C LYS A 195 -2.22 -17.00 -0.15
N GLY A 196 -1.24 -16.81 -1.04
CA GLY A 196 0.16 -16.69 -0.68
C GLY A 196 0.93 -18.00 -0.88
N PRO A 197 2.22 -18.01 -0.55
CA PRO A 197 2.97 -16.90 0.04
C PRO A 197 3.17 -15.74 -0.95
N ALA A 198 3.27 -14.53 -0.42
CA ALA A 198 3.54 -13.34 -1.20
C ALA A 198 4.93 -12.79 -0.87
N SER A 199 5.59 -12.21 -1.86
CA SER A 199 6.87 -11.56 -1.70
C SER A 199 6.91 -10.20 -2.38
N PHE A 200 7.58 -9.25 -1.74
CA PHE A 200 7.86 -7.94 -2.28
C PHE A 200 9.35 -7.68 -2.17
N THR A 201 10.03 -7.50 -3.30
CA THR A 201 11.50 -7.37 -3.35
C THR A 201 11.88 -6.11 -4.09
N CYS A 202 12.73 -5.27 -3.49
CA CYS A 202 13.20 -4.02 -4.06
C CYS A 202 14.72 -4.01 -4.19
N ASN A 203 15.22 -3.58 -5.35
CA ASN A 203 16.62 -3.24 -5.59
C ASN A 203 16.71 -1.73 -5.86
N GLY A 204 16.98 -0.94 -4.81
CA GLY A 204 16.73 0.50 -4.86
C GLY A 204 15.23 0.78 -5.13
N PRO A 205 14.87 1.64 -6.10
CA PRO A 205 13.48 1.94 -6.40
C PRO A 205 12.78 0.86 -7.25
N SER A 206 13.54 -0.05 -7.87
CA SER A 206 12.97 -1.08 -8.74
C SER A 206 12.50 -2.26 -7.91
N CYS A 207 11.19 -2.47 -7.83
CA CYS A 207 10.57 -3.50 -7.01
C CYS A 207 9.76 -4.50 -7.84
N ALA A 208 9.53 -5.67 -7.27
CA ALA A 208 8.62 -6.67 -7.81
C ALA A 208 7.74 -7.24 -6.70
N PHE A 209 6.44 -7.33 -6.95
CA PHE A 209 5.50 -8.08 -6.13
C PHE A 209 5.19 -9.40 -6.82
N SER A 210 5.22 -10.50 -6.06
CA SER A 210 4.99 -11.84 -6.57
C SER A 210 4.14 -12.65 -5.60
N GLU A 211 3.12 -13.29 -6.14
CA GLU A 211 2.25 -14.28 -5.49
C GLU A 211 1.83 -15.27 -6.57
N PRO A 212 1.88 -16.60 -6.36
CA PRO A 212 1.73 -17.57 -7.45
C PRO A 212 0.47 -17.42 -8.30
N ALA A 213 -0.70 -17.29 -7.68
CA ALA A 213 -1.97 -17.18 -8.41
C ALA A 213 -2.11 -15.80 -9.10
N MET A 214 -1.63 -14.74 -8.46
CA MET A 214 -1.56 -13.40 -9.05
C MET A 214 -0.62 -13.36 -10.25
N ASP A 215 0.56 -13.98 -10.16
CA ASP A 215 1.54 -14.03 -11.24
C ASP A 215 0.99 -14.81 -12.43
N ASP A 216 0.32 -15.94 -12.18
CA ASP A 216 -0.39 -16.72 -13.21
C ASP A 216 -1.49 -15.89 -13.87
N LEU A 217 -2.29 -15.16 -13.10
CA LEU A 217 -3.30 -14.23 -13.64
C LEU A 217 -2.66 -13.16 -14.52
N ILE A 218 -1.61 -12.51 -14.03
CA ILE A 218 -0.94 -11.44 -14.75
C ILE A 218 -0.34 -11.97 -16.04
N LEU A 219 0.22 -13.17 -16.02
CA LEU A 219 0.74 -13.84 -17.20
C LEU A 219 -0.38 -14.16 -18.19
N MET A 220 -1.53 -14.67 -17.72
CA MET A 220 -2.66 -15.02 -18.58
C MET A 220 -3.34 -13.79 -19.20
N VAL A 221 -3.51 -12.72 -18.43
CA VAL A 221 -4.25 -11.52 -18.84
C VAL A 221 -3.35 -10.50 -19.54
N PHE A 222 -2.17 -10.27 -18.99
CA PHE A 222 -1.25 -9.21 -19.44
C PHE A 222 0.01 -9.77 -20.12
N GLY A 223 0.35 -11.05 -19.95
CA GLY A 223 1.56 -11.64 -20.54
C GLY A 223 2.85 -11.17 -19.86
N ASP A 224 2.76 -10.73 -18.60
CA ASP A 224 3.90 -10.36 -17.75
C ASP A 224 4.10 -11.43 -16.66
N GLU A 225 5.34 -11.68 -16.23
CA GLU A 225 5.64 -12.75 -15.25
C GLU A 225 5.28 -12.38 -13.79
N SER A 226 5.18 -11.07 -13.48
CA SER A 226 4.85 -10.55 -12.15
C SER A 226 4.54 -9.05 -12.23
N ILE A 227 4.19 -8.40 -11.11
CA ILE A 227 4.03 -6.94 -11.05
C ILE A 227 5.39 -6.29 -10.83
N PHE A 228 5.88 -5.55 -11.82
CA PHE A 228 7.07 -4.72 -11.74
C PHE A 228 6.74 -3.28 -11.39
N LEU A 229 7.43 -2.75 -10.40
CA LEU A 229 7.11 -1.50 -9.73
C LEU A 229 8.33 -0.57 -9.67
N ASN A 230 8.07 0.73 -9.69
CA ASN A 230 9.04 1.75 -9.30
C ASN A 230 8.52 2.49 -8.06
N CYS A 231 9.18 2.27 -6.93
CA CYS A 231 8.68 2.65 -5.62
C CYS A 231 9.55 3.72 -4.95
N ASN A 232 8.88 4.61 -4.22
CA ASN A 232 9.47 5.47 -3.21
C ASN A 232 8.92 5.07 -1.85
N SER A 233 9.79 4.96 -0.85
CA SER A 233 9.42 4.63 0.52
C SER A 233 9.63 5.83 1.45
N GLY A 234 8.94 5.79 2.58
CA GLY A 234 9.09 6.74 3.67
C GLY A 234 8.64 6.12 4.99
N GLU A 235 9.48 6.25 6.01
CA GLU A 235 9.20 5.88 7.38
C GLU A 235 9.79 6.94 8.31
N CYS A 236 8.99 7.48 9.22
CA CYS A 236 9.46 8.47 10.17
C CYS A 236 10.13 7.79 11.37
N LEU A 237 11.44 7.99 11.51
CA LEU A 237 12.25 7.39 12.58
C LEU A 237 12.97 8.48 13.37
N HIS A 238 13.21 8.22 14.65
CA HIS A 238 14.20 9.04 15.36
C HIS A 238 15.58 8.77 14.72
N TYR A 239 16.43 9.79 14.58
CA TYR A 239 17.71 9.66 13.87
C TYR A 239 18.60 8.50 14.37
N THR A 240 18.51 8.14 15.66
CA THR A 240 19.26 7.01 16.25
C THR A 240 18.73 5.63 15.89
N MET A 241 17.55 5.56 15.27
CA MET A 241 16.87 4.32 14.88
C MET A 241 16.97 4.05 13.37
N VAL A 242 17.56 4.97 12.61
CA VAL A 242 17.80 4.81 11.17
C VAL A 242 18.77 3.64 10.97
N PRO A 243 18.42 2.61 10.20
CA PRO A 243 19.31 1.49 9.91
C PRO A 243 20.51 1.93 9.08
N GLY A 244 21.72 1.59 9.52
CA GLY A 244 23.00 1.93 8.89
C GLY A 244 24.04 2.36 9.92
#